data_AF-A0A9E0X395-F1
#
_entry.id   AF-A0A9E0X395-F1
#
_cell.length_a   1.000
_cell.length_b   1.000
_cell.length_c   1.000
_cell.angle_alpha   90.00
_cell.angle_beta   90.00
_cell.angle_gamma   90.00
#
_symmetry.space_group_name_H-M   'P 1'
#
loop_
_entity.id
_entity.type
_entity.pdbx_description
1 polymer ?
#
loop_
_entity_poly.entity_id
_entity_poly.type
_entity_poly.pdbx_seq_one_letter_code
_entity_poly.pdbx_strand_id
1 'polypeptide(L)'
;PEQAIGSLDIDIRTDVYSLGVILYELLTGTTPVEREKLASVSIADTQRLICQSDPPKPSARVLSNATTLTGSATFRPTDPRKLARTIRGDLDWIVMKALEKEPARRYQSAAEFAEDLRRYLSGEAVMAVPPSLAYRTSKFVRRNKTVVAAAALIALSLIAGIVAFAWQARIARAQAMIAQHQEQVAQARAKDLQQVADFEASLLGQTDPARAGAQLSADVRAKYAAGLASAGVNGDAQAARLAAFDHEWQHVNATDAARDLIDAIILKPAVAAIEKRFNDQPLVAATLRQTLSARYYDMGMYDAALPLQRSALDIRRRLLGEDDRHTIISTLSLCALLVQMGRPTDAAPMARELLARTQRLYGADDPITMNTEGLLGLIVYDEGHFEEAERYYKQTLQAQRRVFGENSDITQTQIHNIGLLLMYRHRYAEAAPYLREAAQRLPQLLGPEQPNSLMASANLGYLLEKQGHYEQALATLDDTYARARMALGDTHQVTLVLATLSAMTLEALGRHADAEQRLAASEAAARSAFTGSNDFLRGTFLWQLGLARTGTKEFAAAEDNLLEAHAIFLTTHNITHADDLRGSTQALVALYTAWEKSEPGKGHAAKATGWQAKLAALESSTANDESPR
;
A
#
# COMPACT_ATOMS: atom_id res chain seq x y z
N PRO A 1 -102.08 -8.83 9.91
CA PRO A 1 -102.31 -10.29 9.95
C PRO A 1 -103.36 -10.69 10.99
N GLU A 2 -103.31 -9.97 12.11
CA GLU A 2 -104.15 -10.04 13.30
C GLU A 2 -105.63 -9.85 12.95
N GLN A 3 -105.95 -8.84 12.13
CA GLN A 3 -107.31 -8.62 11.59
C GLN A 3 -107.81 -9.76 10.69
N ALA A 4 -106.91 -10.41 9.93
CA ALA A 4 -107.30 -11.48 9.02
C ALA A 4 -107.70 -12.76 9.78
N ILE A 5 -107.10 -13.03 10.95
CA ILE A 5 -107.42 -14.21 11.79
C ILE A 5 -108.54 -13.90 12.80
N GLY A 6 -108.97 -12.63 12.92
CA GLY A 6 -109.97 -12.22 13.91
C GLY A 6 -109.42 -12.19 15.35
N SER A 7 -108.11 -11.93 15.51
CA SER A 7 -107.48 -11.83 16.83
C SER A 7 -107.95 -10.58 17.58
N LEU A 8 -108.08 -10.69 18.91
CA LEU A 8 -108.30 -9.55 19.81
C LEU A 8 -107.02 -8.75 20.09
N ASP A 9 -105.85 -9.27 19.70
CA ASP A 9 -104.53 -8.64 19.89
C ASP A 9 -104.21 -7.64 18.75
N ILE A 10 -105.14 -6.73 18.45
CA ILE A 10 -104.91 -5.64 17.49
C ILE A 10 -104.37 -4.44 18.28
N ASP A 11 -103.13 -4.05 17.99
CA ASP A 11 -102.48 -2.89 18.60
C ASP A 11 -101.70 -2.07 17.57
N ILE A 12 -100.93 -1.08 18.04
CA ILE A 12 -100.10 -0.19 17.21
C ILE A 12 -99.13 -0.93 16.27
N ARG A 13 -98.78 -2.19 16.54
CA ARG A 13 -97.90 -3.02 15.69
C ARG A 13 -98.65 -3.61 14.50
N THR A 14 -99.98 -3.65 14.54
CA THR A 14 -100.84 -3.91 13.38
C THR A 14 -100.78 -2.72 12.41
N ASP A 15 -100.77 -1.49 12.91
CA ASP A 15 -100.60 -0.29 12.08
C ASP A 15 -99.19 -0.21 11.46
N VAL A 16 -98.14 -0.60 12.20
CA VAL A 16 -96.78 -0.73 11.66
C VAL A 16 -96.71 -1.72 10.50
N TYR A 17 -97.43 -2.86 10.58
CA TYR A 17 -97.52 -3.79 9.46
C TYR A 17 -98.18 -3.15 8.24
N SER A 18 -99.28 -2.43 8.45
CA SER A 18 -99.97 -1.68 7.37
C SER A 18 -99.07 -0.61 6.73
N LEU A 19 -98.32 0.13 7.54
CA LEU A 19 -97.31 1.08 7.04
C LEU A 19 -96.17 0.38 6.28
N GLY A 20 -95.76 -0.81 6.74
CA GLY A 20 -94.81 -1.67 6.04
C GLY A 20 -95.32 -2.14 4.68
N VAL A 21 -96.62 -2.48 4.59
CA VAL A 21 -97.30 -2.83 3.32
C VAL A 21 -97.31 -1.63 2.37
N ILE A 22 -97.66 -0.44 2.89
CA ILE A 22 -97.64 0.81 2.09
C ILE A 22 -96.23 1.10 1.58
N LEU A 23 -95.22 1.01 2.45
CA LEU A 23 -93.83 1.23 2.04
C LEU A 23 -93.38 0.19 1.00
N TYR A 24 -93.75 -1.09 1.18
CA TYR A 24 -93.48 -2.14 0.20
C TYR A 24 -94.11 -1.79 -1.16
N GLU A 25 -95.38 -1.39 -1.18
CA GLU A 25 -96.08 -1.01 -2.41
C GLU A 25 -95.48 0.25 -3.05
N LEU A 26 -95.09 1.25 -2.26
CA LEU A 26 -94.39 2.44 -2.77
C LEU A 26 -93.03 2.11 -3.39
N LEU A 27 -92.31 1.12 -2.84
CA LEU A 27 -90.99 0.72 -3.33
C LEU A 27 -91.05 -0.24 -4.52
N THR A 28 -92.06 -1.13 -4.57
CA THR A 28 -92.13 -2.20 -5.59
C THR A 28 -93.27 -2.04 -6.59
N GLY A 29 -94.17 -1.08 -6.40
CA GLY A 29 -95.38 -0.86 -7.21
C GLY A 29 -96.47 -1.92 -7.02
N THR A 30 -96.29 -2.87 -6.11
CA THR A 30 -97.22 -4.00 -5.86
C THR A 30 -97.31 -4.29 -4.38
N THR A 31 -98.45 -4.80 -3.91
CA THR A 31 -98.57 -5.28 -2.53
C THR A 31 -97.67 -6.50 -2.26
N PRO A 32 -97.30 -6.79 -0.98
CA PRO A 32 -96.44 -7.93 -0.64
C PRO A 32 -96.97 -9.29 -1.10
N VAL A 33 -98.30 -9.43 -1.08
CA VAL A 33 -99.04 -10.56 -1.66
C VAL A 33 -99.78 -10.05 -2.91
N GLU A 34 -99.67 -10.78 -4.02
CA GLU A 34 -100.29 -10.41 -5.30
C GLU A 34 -101.81 -10.46 -5.21
N ARG A 35 -102.49 -9.41 -5.71
CA ARG A 35 -103.96 -9.31 -5.69
C ARG A 35 -104.63 -10.43 -6.48
N GLU A 36 -104.03 -10.86 -7.59
CA GLU A 36 -104.50 -11.99 -8.42
C GLU A 36 -104.44 -13.33 -7.68
N LYS A 37 -103.41 -13.53 -6.83
CA LYS A 37 -103.31 -14.73 -5.98
C LYS A 37 -104.32 -14.71 -4.83
N LEU A 38 -104.67 -13.53 -4.32
CA LEU A 38 -105.70 -13.40 -3.28
C LEU A 38 -107.11 -13.62 -3.83
N ALA A 39 -107.36 -13.24 -5.09
CA ALA A 39 -108.67 -13.40 -5.73
C ALA A 39 -108.96 -14.85 -6.19
N SER A 40 -107.94 -15.69 -6.33
CA SER A 40 -108.05 -17.05 -6.88
C SER A 40 -108.11 -18.17 -5.83
N VAL A 41 -108.06 -17.84 -4.54
CA VAL A 41 -108.02 -18.80 -3.42
C VAL A 41 -109.17 -18.58 -2.45
N SER A 42 -109.49 -19.60 -1.64
CA SER A 42 -110.56 -19.51 -0.65
C SER A 42 -110.25 -18.46 0.44
N ILE A 43 -111.26 -18.04 1.21
CA ILE A 43 -111.06 -17.09 2.34
C ILE A 43 -110.07 -17.67 3.37
N ALA A 44 -110.15 -18.97 3.67
CA ALA A 44 -109.25 -19.65 4.60
C ALA A 44 -107.80 -19.67 4.07
N ASP A 45 -107.62 -19.89 2.76
CA ASP A 45 -106.30 -19.88 2.11
C ASP A 45 -105.73 -18.46 2.01
N THR A 46 -106.58 -17.45 1.82
CA THR A 46 -106.19 -16.03 1.85
C THR A 46 -105.65 -15.64 3.23
N GLN A 47 -106.35 -16.03 4.30
CA GLN A 47 -105.89 -15.81 5.68
C GLN A 47 -104.55 -16.51 5.91
N ARG A 48 -104.40 -17.75 5.44
CA ARG A 48 -103.14 -18.50 5.53
C ARG A 48 -102.00 -17.81 4.79
N LEU A 49 -102.24 -17.33 3.58
CA LEU A 49 -101.24 -16.65 2.75
C LEU A 49 -100.76 -15.34 3.39
N ILE A 50 -101.68 -14.54 3.95
CA ILE A 50 -101.34 -13.28 4.64
C ILE A 50 -100.55 -13.55 5.93
N CYS A 51 -100.88 -14.62 6.66
CA CYS A 51 -100.34 -14.86 8.00
C CYS A 51 -99.12 -15.77 8.06
N GLN A 52 -98.92 -16.66 7.08
CA GLN A 52 -97.85 -17.66 7.08
C GLN A 52 -96.84 -17.51 5.94
N SER A 53 -97.18 -16.78 4.86
CA SER A 53 -96.26 -16.62 3.73
C SER A 53 -95.45 -15.33 3.85
N ASP A 54 -94.14 -15.46 3.77
CA ASP A 54 -93.23 -14.32 3.75
C ASP A 54 -93.14 -13.75 2.33
N PRO A 55 -93.35 -12.44 2.16
CA PRO A 55 -93.20 -11.81 0.86
C PRO A 55 -91.71 -11.80 0.46
N PRO A 56 -91.39 -11.87 -0.85
CA PRO A 56 -90.03 -11.66 -1.30
C PRO A 56 -89.59 -10.24 -0.94
N LYS A 57 -88.29 -10.06 -0.67
CA LYS A 57 -87.71 -8.75 -0.35
C LYS A 57 -88.06 -7.72 -1.43
N PRO A 58 -88.29 -6.44 -1.08
CA PRO A 58 -88.60 -5.39 -2.04
C PRO A 58 -87.64 -5.34 -3.26
N SER A 59 -86.33 -5.44 -3.03
CA SER A 59 -85.34 -5.43 -4.11
C SER A 59 -85.44 -6.65 -5.04
N ALA A 60 -85.81 -7.82 -4.50
CA ALA A 60 -86.05 -9.03 -5.29
C ALA A 60 -87.37 -8.93 -6.07
N ARG A 61 -88.41 -8.34 -5.46
CA ARG A 61 -89.72 -8.11 -6.09
C ARG A 61 -89.62 -7.15 -7.28
N VAL A 62 -88.85 -6.07 -7.15
CA VAL A 62 -88.60 -5.13 -8.27
C VAL A 62 -87.87 -5.82 -9.42
N LEU A 63 -86.95 -6.76 -9.13
CA LEU A 63 -86.26 -7.52 -10.17
C LEU A 63 -87.16 -8.57 -10.84
N SER A 64 -88.01 -9.27 -10.07
CA SER A 64 -88.92 -10.27 -10.62
C SER A 64 -90.02 -9.66 -11.49
N ASN A 65 -90.46 -8.44 -11.17
CA ASN A 65 -91.53 -7.73 -11.87
C ASN A 65 -90.99 -6.70 -12.87
N ALA A 66 -89.72 -6.79 -13.27
CA ALA A 66 -89.07 -5.80 -14.11
C ALA A 66 -89.81 -5.57 -15.44
N THR A 67 -90.41 -6.61 -16.03
CA THR A 67 -91.15 -6.56 -17.30
C THR A 67 -92.53 -5.89 -17.17
N THR A 68 -93.19 -6.05 -16.02
CA THR A 68 -94.53 -5.51 -15.73
C THR A 68 -94.46 -4.04 -15.26
N LEU A 69 -93.41 -3.68 -14.52
CA LEU A 69 -93.19 -2.33 -14.00
C LEU A 69 -92.84 -1.31 -15.08
N THR A 70 -92.25 -1.74 -16.20
CA THR A 70 -91.96 -0.87 -17.37
C THR A 70 -93.19 -0.40 -18.13
N GLY A 71 -94.37 -1.00 -17.91
CA GLY A 71 -95.63 -0.67 -18.60
C GLY A 71 -96.66 0.10 -17.77
N SER A 72 -96.39 0.43 -16.50
CA SER A 72 -97.35 1.10 -15.62
C SER A 72 -97.15 2.63 -15.59
N ALA A 73 -98.24 3.38 -15.76
CA ALA A 73 -98.25 4.85 -15.84
C ALA A 73 -97.87 5.58 -14.52
N THR A 74 -97.78 4.85 -13.40
CA THR A 74 -97.53 5.43 -12.06
C THR A 74 -96.07 5.47 -11.61
N PHE A 75 -95.13 4.89 -12.37
CA PHE A 75 -93.71 4.83 -11.97
C PHE A 75 -92.79 5.65 -12.89
N ARG A 76 -91.89 6.46 -12.31
CA ARG A 76 -90.88 7.22 -13.08
C ARG A 76 -89.95 6.26 -13.84
N PRO A 77 -89.54 6.58 -15.09
CA PRO A 77 -88.71 5.69 -15.91
C PRO A 77 -87.32 5.54 -15.28
N THR A 78 -87.15 4.48 -14.50
CA THR A 78 -85.89 4.16 -13.82
C THR A 78 -85.60 2.69 -14.11
N ASP A 79 -84.38 2.37 -14.53
CA ASP A 79 -83.95 0.98 -14.76
C ASP A 79 -84.29 0.12 -13.52
N PRO A 80 -85.14 -0.92 -13.64
CA PRO A 80 -85.52 -1.79 -12.53
C PRO A 80 -84.32 -2.38 -11.80
N ARG A 81 -83.20 -2.61 -12.49
CA ARG A 81 -81.95 -3.09 -11.86
C ARG A 81 -81.26 -2.03 -11.01
N LYS A 82 -81.31 -0.76 -11.44
CA LYS A 82 -80.76 0.37 -10.69
C LYS A 82 -81.61 0.65 -9.45
N LEU A 83 -82.94 0.62 -9.58
CA LEU A 83 -83.87 0.77 -8.47
C LEU A 83 -83.71 -0.36 -7.44
N ALA A 84 -83.67 -1.61 -7.90
CA ALA A 84 -83.43 -2.76 -7.03
C ALA A 84 -82.08 -2.65 -6.29
N ARG A 85 -81.03 -2.12 -6.92
CA ARG A 85 -79.74 -1.84 -6.25
C ARG A 85 -79.83 -0.76 -5.18
N THR A 86 -80.67 0.25 -5.36
CA THR A 86 -80.89 1.31 -4.36
C THR A 86 -81.68 0.79 -3.16
N ILE A 87 -82.68 -0.06 -3.40
CA ILE A 87 -83.52 -0.64 -2.35
C ILE A 87 -82.78 -1.74 -1.58
N ARG A 88 -81.91 -2.48 -2.26
CA ARG A 88 -81.18 -3.61 -1.67
C ARG A 88 -80.34 -3.18 -0.47
N GLY A 89 -80.52 -3.88 0.65
CA GLY A 89 -79.82 -3.58 1.90
C GLY A 89 -80.79 -2.98 2.91
N ASP A 90 -80.53 -1.75 3.35
CA ASP A 90 -81.25 -1.13 4.47
C ASP A 90 -82.77 -1.06 4.25
N LEU A 91 -83.25 -0.67 3.05
CA LEU A 91 -84.69 -0.61 2.77
C LEU A 91 -85.34 -2.00 2.71
N ASP A 92 -84.65 -3.02 2.20
CA ASP A 92 -85.13 -4.41 2.32
C ASP A 92 -85.31 -4.79 3.79
N TRP A 93 -84.30 -4.52 4.63
CA TRP A 93 -84.37 -4.86 6.05
C TRP A 93 -85.46 -4.09 6.79
N ILE A 94 -85.60 -2.78 6.54
CA ILE A 94 -86.62 -1.94 7.18
C ILE A 94 -88.02 -2.45 6.83
N VAL A 95 -88.28 -2.75 5.55
CA VAL A 95 -89.59 -3.23 5.09
C VAL A 95 -89.85 -4.63 5.61
N MET A 96 -88.88 -5.54 5.52
CA MET A 96 -89.07 -6.92 5.98
C MET A 96 -89.30 -6.98 7.49
N LYS A 97 -88.62 -6.13 8.27
CA LYS A 97 -88.86 -6.02 9.72
C LYS A 97 -90.26 -5.49 10.04
N ALA A 98 -90.79 -4.55 9.25
CA ALA A 98 -92.16 -4.06 9.42
C ALA A 98 -93.21 -5.13 9.03
N LEU A 99 -92.90 -5.98 8.05
CA LEU A 99 -93.76 -7.06 7.54
C LEU A 99 -93.60 -8.41 8.27
N GLU A 100 -92.83 -8.46 9.36
CA GLU A 100 -92.67 -9.66 10.19
C GLU A 100 -94.02 -10.22 10.63
N LYS A 101 -94.19 -11.54 10.70
CA LYS A 101 -95.49 -12.12 11.06
C LYS A 101 -95.73 -12.08 12.56
N GLU A 102 -94.67 -12.24 13.36
CA GLU A 102 -94.70 -12.12 14.82
C GLU A 102 -94.66 -10.64 15.25
N PRO A 103 -95.69 -10.11 15.96
CA PRO A 103 -95.71 -8.71 16.39
C PRO A 103 -94.51 -8.29 17.24
N ALA A 104 -93.95 -9.22 18.03
CA ALA A 104 -92.78 -8.98 18.87
C ALA A 104 -91.49 -8.68 18.07
N ARG A 105 -91.41 -9.09 16.80
CA ARG A 105 -90.23 -8.86 15.93
C ARG A 105 -90.35 -7.60 15.06
N ARG A 106 -91.55 -7.00 14.99
CA ARG A 106 -91.78 -5.72 14.32
C ARG A 106 -91.24 -4.55 15.14
N TYR A 107 -91.27 -3.36 14.53
CA TYR A 107 -91.13 -2.13 15.28
C TYR A 107 -92.28 -2.01 16.29
N GLN A 108 -91.95 -1.57 17.50
CA GLN A 108 -92.93 -1.47 18.58
C GLN A 108 -93.78 -0.19 18.47
N SER A 109 -93.40 0.75 17.59
CA SER A 109 -94.19 1.94 17.27
C SER A 109 -93.93 2.46 15.86
N ALA A 110 -94.85 3.28 15.33
CA ALA A 110 -94.63 4.01 14.09
C ALA A 110 -93.44 4.99 14.17
N ALA A 111 -93.11 5.49 15.36
CA ALA A 111 -91.96 6.36 15.58
C ALA A 111 -90.63 5.62 15.36
N GLU A 112 -90.50 4.38 15.84
CA GLU A 112 -89.32 3.54 15.61
C GLU A 112 -89.15 3.19 14.12
N PHE A 113 -90.25 2.86 13.43
CA PHE A 113 -90.23 2.61 11.99
C PHE A 113 -89.80 3.86 11.20
N ALA A 114 -90.36 5.03 11.54
CA ALA A 114 -90.00 6.30 10.92
C ALA A 114 -88.54 6.68 11.21
N GLU A 115 -88.03 6.39 12.41
CA GLU A 115 -86.65 6.66 12.78
C GLU A 115 -85.66 5.85 11.94
N ASP A 116 -85.98 4.59 11.64
CA ASP A 116 -85.12 3.78 10.79
C ASP A 116 -85.09 4.23 9.33
N LEU A 117 -86.21 4.76 8.84
CA LEU A 117 -86.27 5.43 7.54
C LEU A 117 -85.47 6.74 7.54
N ARG A 118 -85.54 7.54 8.61
CA ARG A 118 -84.70 8.75 8.75
C ARG A 118 -83.23 8.39 8.75
N ARG A 119 -82.83 7.32 9.46
CA ARG A 119 -81.46 6.79 9.48
C ARG A 119 -81.00 6.35 8.10
N TYR A 120 -81.86 5.66 7.34
CA TYR A 120 -81.55 5.33 5.95
C TYR A 120 -81.32 6.59 5.10
N LEU A 121 -82.23 7.56 5.18
CA LEU A 121 -82.17 8.81 4.41
C LEU A 121 -80.96 9.69 4.80
N SER A 122 -80.57 9.69 6.08
CA SER A 122 -79.38 10.41 6.58
C SER A 122 -78.07 9.65 6.39
N GLY A 123 -78.12 8.44 5.80
CA GLY A 123 -76.95 7.61 5.57
C GLY A 123 -76.35 7.01 6.85
N GLU A 124 -77.14 6.94 7.92
CA GLU A 124 -76.80 6.30 9.19
C GLU A 124 -77.00 4.77 9.14
N ALA A 125 -76.51 4.10 10.18
CA ALA A 125 -76.74 2.68 10.38
C ALA A 125 -78.18 2.47 10.86
N VAL A 126 -78.94 1.67 10.12
CA VAL A 126 -80.32 1.33 10.47
C VAL A 126 -80.36 0.21 11.51
N MET A 127 -81.35 0.24 12.39
CA MET A 127 -81.62 -0.71 13.46
C MET A 127 -82.28 -2.00 12.94
N ALA A 128 -82.79 -2.01 11.72
CA ALA A 128 -83.30 -3.21 11.05
C ALA A 128 -82.21 -4.21 10.68
N VAL A 129 -80.99 -3.74 10.43
CA VAL A 129 -79.86 -4.59 10.05
C VAL A 129 -79.16 -5.11 11.33
N PRO A 130 -78.77 -6.40 11.39
CA PRO A 130 -78.01 -6.93 12.52
C PRO A 130 -76.72 -6.11 12.79
N PRO A 131 -76.41 -5.75 14.04
CA PRO A 131 -75.29 -4.87 14.34
C PRO A 131 -73.94 -5.54 14.04
N SER A 132 -73.17 -4.98 13.10
CA SER A 132 -71.76 -5.36 12.89
C SER A 132 -70.84 -4.14 12.84
N LEU A 133 -69.62 -4.30 13.39
CA LEU A 133 -68.60 -3.24 13.36
C LEU A 133 -68.28 -2.85 11.92
N ALA A 134 -68.14 -3.81 11.01
CA ALA A 134 -67.88 -3.57 9.59
C ALA A 134 -68.98 -2.73 8.89
N TYR A 135 -70.25 -2.99 9.19
CA TYR A 135 -71.37 -2.22 8.64
C TYR A 135 -71.35 -0.77 9.14
N ARG A 136 -71.18 -0.59 10.46
CA ARG A 136 -71.15 0.74 11.08
C ARG A 136 -69.93 1.56 10.64
N THR A 137 -68.75 0.95 10.54
CA THR A 137 -67.53 1.63 10.04
C THR A 137 -67.66 1.99 8.56
N SER A 138 -68.22 1.10 7.73
CA SER A 138 -68.49 1.40 6.32
C SER A 138 -69.45 2.59 6.16
N LYS A 139 -70.53 2.64 6.96
CA LYS A 139 -71.45 3.79 6.99
C LYS A 139 -70.76 5.07 7.47
N PHE A 140 -69.95 4.98 8.52
CA PHE A 140 -69.18 6.11 9.03
C PHE A 140 -68.19 6.67 7.99
N VAL A 141 -67.42 5.78 7.33
CA VAL A 141 -66.47 6.17 6.27
C VAL A 141 -67.20 6.74 5.06
N ARG A 142 -68.33 6.13 4.65
CA ARG A 142 -69.13 6.65 3.52
C ARG A 142 -69.77 8.01 3.81
N ARG A 143 -70.11 8.29 5.07
CA ARG A 143 -70.66 9.58 5.50
C ARG A 143 -69.58 10.65 5.62
N ASN A 144 -68.41 10.29 6.14
CA ASN A 144 -67.32 11.22 6.47
C ASN A 144 -66.10 11.04 5.53
N LYS A 145 -66.31 10.82 4.23
CA LYS A 145 -65.23 10.45 3.28
C LYS A 145 -64.08 11.45 3.27
N THR A 146 -64.38 12.74 3.32
CA THR A 146 -63.39 13.83 3.28
C THR A 146 -62.54 13.85 4.55
N VAL A 147 -63.16 13.75 5.72
CA VAL A 147 -62.47 13.76 7.01
C VAL A 147 -61.60 12.51 7.18
N VAL A 148 -62.13 11.34 6.80
CA VAL A 148 -61.37 10.08 6.87
C VAL A 148 -60.20 10.08 5.88
N ALA A 149 -60.39 10.58 4.66
CA ALA A 149 -59.32 10.70 3.68
C ALA A 149 -58.21 11.66 4.16
N ALA A 150 -58.57 12.81 4.73
CA ALA A 150 -57.62 13.76 5.29
C ALA A 150 -56.85 13.15 6.48
N ALA A 151 -57.53 12.47 7.40
CA ALA A 151 -56.89 11.80 8.53
C ALA A 151 -55.94 10.67 8.08
N ALA A 152 -56.33 9.89 7.05
CA ALA A 152 -55.49 8.85 6.48
C ALA A 152 -54.22 9.42 5.81
N LEU A 153 -54.34 10.55 5.08
CA LEU A 153 -53.19 11.23 4.50
C LEU A 153 -52.22 11.72 5.58
N ILE A 154 -52.73 12.35 6.64
CA ILE A 154 -51.91 12.80 7.78
C ILE A 154 -51.19 11.61 8.43
N ALA A 155 -51.91 10.50 8.66
CA ALA A 155 -51.31 9.30 9.24
C ALA A 155 -50.22 8.69 8.34
N LEU A 156 -50.45 8.62 7.03
CA LEU A 156 -49.46 8.14 6.06
C LEU A 156 -48.22 9.05 6.02
N SER A 157 -48.41 10.37 6.03
CA SER A 157 -47.29 11.32 6.08
C SER A 157 -46.47 11.19 7.37
N LEU A 158 -47.13 10.98 8.52
CA LEU A 158 -46.44 10.74 9.80
C LEU A 158 -45.64 9.43 9.77
N ILE A 159 -46.23 8.34 9.26
CA ILE A 159 -45.53 7.05 9.13
C ILE A 159 -44.32 7.20 8.19
N ALA A 160 -44.49 7.83 7.02
CA ALA A 160 -43.41 8.06 6.09
C ALA A 160 -42.29 8.92 6.71
N GLY A 161 -42.64 9.95 7.47
CA GLY A 161 -41.69 10.77 8.23
C GLY A 161 -40.90 9.97 9.27
N ILE A 162 -41.56 9.10 10.03
CA ILE A 162 -40.91 8.21 11.02
C ILE A 162 -39.96 7.24 10.33
N VAL A 163 -40.39 6.62 9.23
CA VAL A 163 -39.56 5.68 8.45
C VAL A 163 -38.35 6.39 7.86
N ALA A 164 -38.54 7.57 7.25
CA ALA A 164 -37.46 8.38 6.71
C ALA A 164 -36.46 8.81 7.80
N PHE A 165 -36.95 9.27 8.95
CA PHE A 165 -36.12 9.63 10.09
C PHE A 165 -35.32 8.43 10.63
N ALA A 166 -35.95 7.27 10.78
CA ALA A 166 -35.28 6.05 11.24
C ALA A 166 -34.22 5.57 10.23
N TRP A 167 -34.51 5.66 8.93
CA TRP A 167 -33.57 5.33 7.85
C TRP A 167 -32.38 6.30 7.84
N GLN A 168 -32.63 7.60 7.92
CA GLN A 168 -31.60 8.63 7.99
C GLN A 168 -30.71 8.48 9.24
N ALA A 169 -31.31 8.21 10.40
CA ALA A 169 -30.58 7.95 11.64
C ALA A 169 -29.67 6.70 11.54
N ARG A 170 -30.12 5.65 10.83
CA ARG A 170 -29.31 4.46 10.59
C ARG A 170 -28.11 4.74 9.71
N ILE A 171 -28.29 5.53 8.64
CA ILE A 171 -27.19 5.95 7.75
C ILE A 171 -26.19 6.80 8.52
N ALA A 172 -26.66 7.80 9.29
CA ALA A 172 -25.79 8.65 10.09
C ALA A 172 -24.97 7.85 11.12
N ARG A 173 -25.56 6.85 11.78
CA ARG A 173 -24.84 5.95 12.70
C ARG A 173 -23.79 5.10 11.98
N ALA A 174 -24.11 4.57 10.79
CA ALA A 174 -23.16 3.79 10.01
C ALA A 174 -21.96 4.65 9.58
N GLN A 175 -22.20 5.88 9.14
CA GLN A 175 -21.15 6.85 8.81
C GLN A 175 -20.32 7.21 10.04
N ALA A 176 -20.95 7.45 11.20
CA ALA A 176 -20.25 7.76 12.43
C ALA A 176 -19.34 6.61 12.89
N MET A 177 -19.77 5.34 12.78
CA MET A 177 -18.92 4.20 13.13
C MET A 177 -17.72 4.05 12.18
N ILE A 178 -17.89 4.27 10.88
CA ILE A 178 -16.78 4.26 9.92
C ILE A 178 -15.79 5.38 10.25
N ALA A 179 -16.28 6.59 10.50
CA ALA A 179 -15.44 7.74 10.86
C ALA A 179 -14.68 7.48 12.16
N GLN A 180 -15.33 6.91 13.18
CA GLN A 180 -14.71 6.59 14.46
C GLN A 180 -13.66 5.48 14.32
N HIS A 181 -13.92 4.46 13.50
CA HIS A 181 -12.94 3.42 13.19
C HIS A 181 -11.74 3.99 12.43
N GLN A 182 -11.96 4.86 11.44
CA GLN A 182 -10.90 5.55 10.71
C GLN A 182 -10.07 6.43 11.64
N GLU A 183 -10.70 7.14 12.58
CA GLU A 183 -10.02 7.94 13.58
C GLU A 183 -9.15 7.07 14.50
N GLN A 184 -9.66 5.94 14.97
CA GLN A 184 -8.88 4.98 15.78
C GLN A 184 -7.67 4.43 15.00
N VAL A 185 -7.85 4.04 13.74
CA VAL A 185 -6.76 3.56 12.88
C VAL A 185 -5.74 4.68 12.65
N ALA A 186 -6.19 5.92 12.44
CA ALA A 186 -5.32 7.08 12.28
C ALA A 186 -4.55 7.39 13.56
N GLN A 187 -5.18 7.30 14.73
CA GLN A 187 -4.54 7.50 16.03
C GLN A 187 -3.52 6.39 16.32
N ALA A 188 -3.84 5.13 16.04
CA ALA A 188 -2.90 4.02 16.17
C ALA A 188 -1.69 4.24 15.25
N ARG A 189 -1.92 4.57 13.98
CA ARG A 189 -0.85 4.88 13.03
C ARG A 189 0.00 6.09 13.45
N ALA A 190 -0.63 7.13 13.98
CA ALA A 190 0.09 8.30 14.49
C ALA A 190 0.97 7.94 15.69
N LYS A 191 0.48 7.07 16.59
CA LYS A 191 1.26 6.56 17.70
C LYS A 191 2.45 5.72 17.23
N ASP A 192 2.25 4.84 16.25
CA ASP A 192 3.32 4.03 15.66
C ASP A 192 4.39 4.91 15.01
N LEU A 193 3.97 5.92 14.23
CA LEU A 193 4.86 6.90 13.61
C LEU A 193 5.61 7.72 14.67
N GLN A 194 4.94 8.10 15.75
CA GLN A 194 5.59 8.79 16.86
C GLN A 194 6.62 7.90 17.54
N GLN A 195 6.34 6.62 17.75
CA GLN A 195 7.31 5.69 18.33
C GLN A 195 8.54 5.49 17.44
N VAL A 196 8.33 5.41 16.13
CA VAL A 196 9.45 5.38 15.16
C VAL A 196 10.24 6.68 15.24
N ALA A 197 9.56 7.82 15.20
CA ALA A 197 10.21 9.13 15.27
C ALA A 197 10.96 9.36 16.59
N ASP A 198 10.39 8.96 17.73
CA ASP A 198 11.03 9.08 19.05
C ASP A 198 12.25 8.16 19.15
N PHE A 199 12.16 6.95 18.60
CA PHE A 199 13.29 6.03 18.52
C PHE A 199 14.38 6.60 17.62
N GLU A 200 14.04 7.06 16.42
CA GLU A 200 14.96 7.72 15.51
C GLU A 200 15.57 8.97 16.14
N ALA A 201 14.80 9.81 16.82
CA ALA A 201 15.29 10.97 17.55
C ALA A 201 16.27 10.59 18.66
N SER A 202 16.02 9.47 19.36
CA SER A 202 16.95 8.93 20.35
C SER A 202 18.26 8.41 19.71
N LEU A 203 18.25 8.10 18.42
CA LEU A 203 19.44 7.75 17.64
C LEU A 203 20.11 8.99 17.01
N LEU A 204 19.34 10.01 16.61
CA LEU A 204 19.76 11.17 15.80
C LEU A 204 20.67 12.18 16.51
N GLY A 205 21.13 11.89 17.73
CA GLY A 205 22.08 12.75 18.43
C GLY A 205 23.52 12.69 17.89
N GLN A 206 23.99 11.53 17.41
CA GLN A 206 25.43 11.28 17.23
C GLN A 206 25.75 10.13 16.23
N THR A 207 25.18 10.13 15.02
CA THR A 207 25.39 9.00 14.07
C THR A 207 26.14 9.37 12.80
N ASP A 208 26.73 10.56 12.72
CA ASP A 208 27.69 10.90 11.67
C ASP A 208 29.10 10.57 12.17
N PRO A 209 29.73 9.48 11.68
CA PRO A 209 31.05 9.08 12.12
C PRO A 209 32.12 10.12 11.82
N ALA A 210 32.01 10.87 10.72
CA ALA A 210 33.02 11.88 10.36
C ALA A 210 32.97 13.05 11.32
N ARG A 211 31.76 13.57 11.60
CA ARG A 211 31.58 14.64 12.58
C ARG A 211 31.99 14.19 13.98
N ALA A 212 31.60 12.98 14.37
CA ALA A 212 31.98 12.40 15.66
C ALA A 212 33.50 12.17 15.75
N GLY A 213 34.15 11.74 14.68
CA GLY A 213 35.60 11.57 14.59
C GLY A 213 36.37 12.90 14.68
N ALA A 214 35.87 13.95 14.03
CA ALA A 214 36.41 15.30 14.15
C ALA A 214 36.30 15.84 15.58
N GLN A 215 35.14 15.62 16.23
CA GLN A 215 34.94 16.01 17.62
C GLN A 215 35.83 15.20 18.58
N LEU A 216 35.92 13.88 18.38
CA LEU A 216 36.83 13.00 19.13
C LEU A 216 38.28 13.50 19.04
N SER A 217 38.74 13.82 17.83
CA SER A 217 40.08 14.36 17.61
C SER A 217 40.30 15.67 18.36
N ALA A 218 39.36 16.60 18.29
CA ALA A 218 39.43 17.88 19.01
C ALA A 218 39.46 17.68 20.53
N ASP A 219 38.63 16.80 21.07
CA ASP A 219 38.54 16.53 22.50
C ASP A 219 39.80 15.84 23.04
N VAL A 220 40.34 14.86 22.31
CA VAL A 220 41.60 14.19 22.68
C VAL A 220 42.74 15.20 22.67
N ARG A 221 42.85 16.02 21.64
CA ARG A 221 43.87 17.08 21.54
C ARG A 221 43.75 18.09 22.68
N ALA A 222 42.53 18.53 23.01
CA ALA A 222 42.28 19.47 24.10
C ALA A 222 42.67 18.87 25.46
N LYS A 223 42.32 17.60 25.72
CA LYS A 223 42.73 16.89 26.95
C LYS A 223 44.24 16.71 27.02
N TYR A 224 44.90 16.40 25.90
CA TYR A 224 46.36 16.32 25.84
C TYR A 224 47.01 17.68 26.16
N ALA A 225 46.51 18.77 25.57
CA ALA A 225 46.96 20.13 25.88
C ALA A 225 46.79 20.49 27.36
N ALA A 226 45.64 20.18 27.96
CA ALA A 226 45.35 20.40 29.39
C ALA A 226 46.27 19.55 30.29
N GLY A 227 46.57 18.31 29.90
CA GLY A 227 47.53 17.45 30.58
C GLY A 227 48.95 18.00 30.57
N LEU A 228 49.40 18.54 29.43
CA LEU A 228 50.70 19.22 29.30
C LEU A 228 50.79 20.44 30.21
N ALA A 229 49.76 21.29 30.22
CA ALA A 229 49.70 22.47 31.08
C ALA A 229 49.75 22.08 32.57
N SER A 230 49.01 21.04 32.96
CA SER A 230 49.00 20.51 34.33
C SER A 230 50.37 19.93 34.75
N ALA A 231 51.15 19.42 33.81
CA ALA A 231 52.52 18.95 34.01
C ALA A 231 53.57 20.08 33.97
N GLY A 232 53.14 21.35 33.88
CA GLY A 232 54.03 22.52 33.86
C GLY A 232 54.66 22.82 32.49
N VAL A 233 54.21 22.16 31.42
CA VAL A 233 54.71 22.35 30.05
C VAL A 233 53.86 23.41 29.36
N ASN A 234 54.41 24.61 29.19
CA ASN A 234 53.70 25.78 28.67
C ASN A 234 54.50 26.49 27.55
N GLY A 235 53.85 27.40 26.81
CA GLY A 235 54.50 28.21 25.77
C GLY A 235 55.05 27.36 24.62
N ASP A 236 56.26 27.68 24.14
CA ASP A 236 56.85 27.04 22.97
C ASP A 236 57.03 25.52 23.12
N ALA A 237 57.33 25.04 24.32
CA ALA A 237 57.47 23.61 24.60
C ALA A 237 56.13 22.86 24.49
N GLN A 238 55.03 23.51 24.85
CA GLN A 238 53.68 22.97 24.68
C GLN A 238 53.28 22.95 23.20
N ALA A 239 53.58 24.04 22.48
CA ALA A 239 53.30 24.15 21.05
C ALA A 239 54.05 23.08 20.25
N ALA A 240 55.32 22.84 20.54
CA ALA A 240 56.11 21.79 19.89
C ALA A 240 55.53 20.39 20.15
N ARG A 241 55.10 20.09 21.39
CA ARG A 241 54.47 18.81 21.71
C ARG A 241 53.10 18.63 21.06
N LEU A 242 52.32 19.71 20.95
CA LEU A 242 51.04 19.66 20.24
C LEU A 242 51.24 19.47 18.73
N ALA A 243 52.23 20.13 18.13
CA ALA A 243 52.57 19.90 16.73
C ALA A 243 53.03 18.46 16.46
N ALA A 244 53.85 17.89 17.36
CA ALA A 244 54.24 16.48 17.29
C ALA A 244 53.04 15.54 17.47
N PHE A 245 52.15 15.83 18.43
CA PHE A 245 50.90 15.08 18.59
C PHE A 245 50.05 15.15 17.31
N ASP A 246 49.86 16.33 16.73
CA ASP A 246 49.08 16.51 15.50
C ASP A 246 49.70 15.74 14.33
N HIS A 247 51.04 15.71 14.23
CA HIS A 247 51.78 14.93 13.25
C HIS A 247 51.61 13.41 13.44
N GLU A 248 51.60 12.90 14.67
CA GLU A 248 51.35 11.48 14.89
C GLU A 248 49.87 11.14 14.68
N TRP A 249 48.96 12.02 15.13
CA TRP A 249 47.51 11.83 15.06
C TRP A 249 46.97 11.80 13.63
N GLN A 250 47.64 12.43 12.65
CA GLN A 250 47.22 12.38 11.25
C GLN A 250 47.18 10.95 10.66
N HIS A 251 47.85 10.00 11.30
CA HIS A 251 47.83 8.58 10.93
C HIS A 251 46.68 7.81 11.57
N VAL A 252 45.97 8.41 12.52
CA VAL A 252 44.80 7.82 13.20
C VAL A 252 43.54 8.24 12.44
N ASN A 253 42.80 7.28 11.89
CA ASN A 253 41.49 7.57 11.33
C ASN A 253 40.44 7.67 12.45
N ALA A 254 40.18 8.89 12.91
CA ALA A 254 39.19 9.14 13.95
C ALA A 254 37.75 8.86 13.51
N THR A 255 37.47 8.87 12.19
CA THR A 255 36.15 8.54 11.62
C THR A 255 35.83 7.06 11.82
N ASP A 256 36.79 6.16 11.57
CA ASP A 256 36.64 4.73 11.86
C ASP A 256 36.46 4.49 13.37
N ALA A 257 37.28 5.13 14.22
CA ALA A 257 37.16 5.00 15.67
C ALA A 257 35.79 5.47 16.18
N ALA A 258 35.27 6.57 15.62
CA ALA A 258 33.94 7.08 15.95
C ALA A 258 32.83 6.14 15.46
N ARG A 259 32.95 5.59 14.24
CA ARG A 259 32.01 4.58 13.73
C ARG A 259 31.91 3.39 14.67
N ASP A 260 33.06 2.85 15.10
CA ASP A 260 33.09 1.68 15.98
C ASP A 260 32.48 1.97 17.35
N LEU A 261 32.70 3.17 17.89
CA LEU A 261 32.04 3.64 19.11
C LEU A 261 30.52 3.81 18.93
N ILE A 262 30.08 4.36 17.80
CA ILE A 262 28.65 4.51 17.47
C ILE A 262 27.98 3.14 17.37
N ASP A 263 28.61 2.17 16.71
CA ASP A 263 28.10 0.80 16.65
C ASP A 263 27.99 0.17 18.05
N ALA A 264 29.06 0.25 18.84
CA ALA A 264 29.12 -0.37 20.16
C ALA A 264 28.15 0.25 21.18
N ILE A 265 28.01 1.58 21.19
CA ILE A 265 27.31 2.33 22.24
C ILE A 265 25.87 2.65 21.83
N ILE A 266 25.60 2.83 20.53
CA ILE A 266 24.30 3.29 20.04
C ILE A 266 23.58 2.19 19.26
N LEU A 267 24.17 1.70 18.16
CA LEU A 267 23.43 0.85 17.22
C LEU A 267 23.17 -0.56 17.76
N LYS A 268 24.17 -1.25 18.31
CA LYS A 268 23.98 -2.59 18.91
C LYS A 268 22.97 -2.58 20.06
N PRO A 269 23.04 -1.65 21.04
CA PRO A 269 22.01 -1.53 22.06
C PRO A 269 20.62 -1.22 21.48
N ALA A 270 20.53 -0.41 20.43
CA ALA A 270 19.27 -0.11 19.76
C ALA A 270 18.65 -1.36 19.11
N VAL A 271 19.45 -2.20 18.44
CA VAL A 271 19.00 -3.50 17.92
C VAL A 271 18.40 -4.36 19.04
N ALA A 272 19.11 -4.50 20.16
CA ALA A 272 18.64 -5.27 21.31
C ALA A 272 17.36 -4.67 21.95
N ALA A 273 17.22 -3.34 21.93
CA ALA A 273 16.04 -2.65 22.42
C ALA A 273 14.80 -2.92 21.55
N ILE A 274 14.97 -3.05 20.22
CA ILE A 274 13.87 -3.37 19.30
C ILE A 274 13.25 -4.72 19.67
N GLU A 275 14.08 -5.74 19.87
CA GLU A 275 13.63 -7.09 20.21
C GLU A 275 12.83 -7.12 21.52
N LYS A 276 13.25 -6.34 22.51
CA LYS A 276 12.62 -6.30 23.83
C LYS A 276 11.35 -5.46 23.90
N ARG A 277 11.33 -4.30 23.22
CA ARG A 277 10.28 -3.27 23.40
C ARG A 277 9.15 -3.33 22.38
N PHE A 278 9.38 -3.96 21.22
CA PHE A 278 8.43 -3.96 20.11
C PHE A 278 8.07 -5.38 19.65
N ASN A 279 8.22 -6.37 20.53
CA ASN A 279 7.80 -7.75 20.30
C ASN A 279 6.31 -7.87 19.91
N ASP A 280 5.44 -7.08 20.53
CA ASP A 280 3.99 -7.05 20.27
C ASP A 280 3.59 -6.10 19.13
N GLN A 281 4.55 -5.38 18.54
CA GLN A 281 4.35 -4.42 17.46
C GLN A 281 5.25 -4.75 16.26
N PRO A 282 5.00 -5.87 15.56
CA PRO A 282 5.94 -6.43 14.58
C PRO A 282 6.22 -5.49 13.41
N LEU A 283 5.23 -4.73 12.92
CA LEU A 283 5.44 -3.78 11.81
C LEU A 283 6.27 -2.57 12.23
N VAL A 284 6.09 -2.06 13.45
CA VAL A 284 6.95 -1.02 14.02
C VAL A 284 8.38 -1.56 14.14
N ALA A 285 8.54 -2.77 14.68
CA ALA A 285 9.85 -3.41 14.80
C ALA A 285 10.52 -3.61 13.43
N ALA A 286 9.77 -3.98 12.38
CA ALA A 286 10.31 -4.11 11.02
C ALA A 286 10.79 -2.76 10.45
N THR A 287 10.03 -1.68 10.69
CA THR A 287 10.45 -0.33 10.29
C THR A 287 11.73 0.10 11.00
N LEU A 288 11.81 -0.08 12.32
CA LEU A 288 13.02 0.24 13.09
C LEU A 288 14.23 -0.58 12.65
N ARG A 289 14.05 -1.88 12.35
CA ARG A 289 15.12 -2.74 11.82
C ARG A 289 15.61 -2.26 10.46
N GLN A 290 14.71 -1.87 9.55
CA GLN A 290 15.11 -1.30 8.26
C GLN A 290 15.86 0.02 8.45
N THR A 291 15.40 0.90 9.35
CA THR A 291 16.13 2.15 9.64
C THR A 291 17.54 1.87 10.13
N LEU A 292 17.72 0.96 11.10
CA LEU A 292 19.06 0.58 11.58
C LEU A 292 19.90 -0.09 10.49
N SER A 293 19.29 -0.94 9.65
CA SER A 293 19.96 -1.53 8.50
C SER A 293 20.47 -0.46 7.54
N ALA A 294 19.69 0.58 7.26
CA ALA A 294 20.11 1.69 6.42
C ALA A 294 21.27 2.47 7.06
N ARG A 295 21.27 2.67 8.39
CA ARG A 295 22.39 3.31 9.09
C ARG A 295 23.68 2.48 9.01
N TYR A 296 23.59 1.17 9.19
CA TYR A 296 24.74 0.27 8.99
C TYR A 296 25.23 0.26 7.54
N TYR A 297 24.31 0.27 6.57
CA TYR A 297 24.62 0.38 5.16
C TYR A 297 25.40 1.66 4.85
N ASP A 298 24.93 2.82 5.33
CA ASP A 298 25.59 4.11 5.13
C ASP A 298 27.01 4.17 5.74
N MET A 299 27.27 3.37 6.79
CA MET A 299 28.58 3.24 7.43
C MET A 299 29.48 2.16 6.79
N GLY A 300 29.01 1.50 5.73
CA GLY A 300 29.71 0.39 5.08
C GLY A 300 29.71 -0.92 5.89
N MET A 301 28.94 -1.02 6.97
CA MET A 301 28.87 -2.18 7.87
C MET A 301 27.81 -3.19 7.38
N TYR A 302 27.98 -3.71 6.17
CA TYR A 302 26.97 -4.51 5.48
C TYR A 302 26.61 -5.82 6.18
N ASP A 303 27.57 -6.47 6.85
CA ASP A 303 27.32 -7.68 7.63
C ASP A 303 26.36 -7.45 8.80
N ALA A 304 26.41 -6.27 9.42
CA ALA A 304 25.49 -5.88 10.49
C ALA A 304 24.11 -5.48 9.93
N ALA A 305 24.07 -4.89 8.73
CA ALA A 305 22.83 -4.51 8.05
C ALA A 305 22.00 -5.74 7.61
N LEU A 306 22.66 -6.78 7.09
CA LEU A 306 21.99 -7.93 6.45
C LEU A 306 20.95 -8.65 7.32
N PRO A 307 21.26 -9.06 8.57
CA PRO A 307 20.27 -9.76 9.41
C PRO A 307 19.07 -8.86 9.74
N LEU A 308 19.28 -7.55 9.92
CA LEU A 308 18.21 -6.59 10.19
C LEU A 308 17.27 -6.44 9.00
N GLN A 309 17.84 -6.29 7.79
CA GLN A 309 17.06 -6.14 6.58
C GLN A 309 16.26 -7.40 6.26
N ARG A 310 16.86 -8.59 6.41
CA ARG A 310 16.16 -9.88 6.24
C ARG A 310 14.99 -10.02 7.22
N SER A 311 15.23 -9.72 8.51
CA SER A 311 14.18 -9.77 9.52
C SER A 311 13.04 -8.79 9.23
N ALA A 312 13.33 -7.56 8.81
CA ALA A 312 12.33 -6.58 8.43
C ALA A 312 11.48 -7.05 7.24
N LEU A 313 12.13 -7.60 6.21
CA LEU A 313 11.46 -8.15 5.03
C LEU A 313 10.56 -9.33 5.39
N ASP A 314 11.04 -10.28 6.18
CA ASP A 314 10.27 -11.48 6.55
C ASP A 314 9.00 -11.13 7.34
N ILE A 315 9.09 -10.14 8.23
CA ILE A 315 7.91 -9.65 8.97
C ILE A 315 6.89 -9.03 8.02
N ARG A 316 7.33 -8.17 7.10
CA ARG A 316 6.44 -7.48 6.15
C ARG A 316 5.82 -8.45 5.15
N ARG A 317 6.59 -9.41 4.63
CA ARG A 317 6.06 -10.50 3.79
C ARG A 317 4.93 -11.27 4.49
N ARG A 318 5.12 -11.63 5.76
CA ARG A 318 4.13 -12.40 6.53
C ARG A 318 2.85 -11.62 6.82
N LEU A 319 2.98 -10.33 7.15
CA LEU A 319 1.86 -9.52 7.66
C LEU A 319 1.16 -8.67 6.60
N LEU A 320 1.90 -8.21 5.59
CA LEU A 320 1.40 -7.30 4.54
C LEU A 320 1.29 -7.99 3.19
N GLY A 321 2.02 -9.09 2.98
CA GLY A 321 2.12 -9.77 1.70
C GLY A 321 3.15 -9.15 0.76
N GLU A 322 3.34 -9.81 -0.38
CA GLU A 322 4.37 -9.50 -1.38
C GLU A 322 4.07 -8.24 -2.23
N ASP A 323 2.80 -7.89 -2.38
CA ASP A 323 2.34 -6.74 -3.20
C ASP A 323 2.29 -5.42 -2.41
N ASP A 324 2.51 -5.45 -1.09
CA ASP A 324 2.54 -4.24 -0.27
C ASP A 324 3.80 -3.39 -0.56
N ARG A 325 3.61 -2.06 -0.61
CA ARG A 325 4.68 -1.10 -0.94
C ARG A 325 5.87 -1.19 0.02
N HIS A 326 5.64 -1.45 1.31
CA HIS A 326 6.73 -1.58 2.27
C HIS A 326 7.50 -2.89 2.10
N THR A 327 6.83 -3.98 1.74
CA THR A 327 7.48 -5.26 1.39
C THR A 327 8.36 -5.11 0.15
N ILE A 328 7.85 -4.41 -0.87
CA ILE A 328 8.57 -4.12 -2.11
C ILE A 328 9.84 -3.30 -1.83
N ILE A 329 9.72 -2.19 -1.10
CA ILE A 329 10.87 -1.36 -0.71
C ILE A 329 11.88 -2.17 0.11
N SER A 330 11.41 -3.04 1.01
CA SER A 330 12.29 -3.90 1.81
C SER A 330 13.05 -4.92 0.96
N THR A 331 12.40 -5.44 -0.08
CA THR A 331 13.03 -6.38 -1.03
C THR A 331 14.10 -5.65 -1.83
N LEU A 332 13.80 -4.45 -2.32
CA LEU A 332 14.74 -3.60 -3.04
C LEU A 332 15.97 -3.27 -2.19
N SER A 333 15.78 -2.87 -0.93
CA SER A 333 16.90 -2.61 -0.01
C SER A 333 17.74 -3.86 0.28
N LEU A 334 17.12 -5.05 0.35
CA LEU A 334 17.87 -6.30 0.50
C LEU A 334 18.70 -6.63 -0.75
N CYS A 335 18.13 -6.44 -1.95
CA CYS A 335 18.87 -6.63 -3.20
C CYS A 335 20.07 -5.67 -3.29
N ALA A 336 19.88 -4.39 -2.96
CA ALA A 336 20.97 -3.40 -2.95
C ALA A 336 22.08 -3.79 -1.97
N LEU A 337 21.71 -4.25 -0.76
CA LEU A 337 22.68 -4.73 0.23
C LEU A 337 23.44 -5.97 -0.24
N LEU A 338 22.76 -6.93 -0.88
CA LEU A 338 23.42 -8.10 -1.46
C LEU A 338 24.42 -7.71 -2.53
N VAL A 339 24.09 -6.74 -3.39
CA VAL A 339 25.05 -6.20 -4.39
C VAL A 339 26.27 -5.58 -3.70
N GLN A 340 26.09 -4.75 -2.68
CA GLN A 340 27.23 -4.16 -1.95
C GLN A 340 28.13 -5.19 -1.25
N MET A 341 27.55 -6.32 -0.84
CA MET A 341 28.31 -7.45 -0.27
C MET A 341 28.99 -8.33 -1.33
N GLY A 342 28.91 -7.96 -2.62
CA GLY A 342 29.39 -8.79 -3.70
C GLY A 342 28.58 -10.08 -3.80
N ARG A 343 27.25 -10.01 -3.80
CA ARG A 343 26.36 -11.16 -4.00
C ARG A 343 25.26 -10.85 -5.03
N PRO A 344 25.62 -10.36 -6.23
CA PRO A 344 24.63 -9.98 -7.25
C PRO A 344 23.82 -11.19 -7.73
N THR A 345 24.42 -12.38 -7.80
CA THR A 345 23.75 -13.64 -8.20
C THR A 345 22.61 -14.03 -7.26
N ASP A 346 22.76 -13.77 -5.96
CA ASP A 346 21.70 -13.99 -4.97
C ASP A 346 20.56 -12.96 -5.11
N ALA A 347 20.89 -11.74 -5.56
CA ALA A 347 19.94 -10.65 -5.74
C ALA A 347 19.17 -10.75 -7.07
N ALA A 348 19.79 -11.29 -8.12
CA ALA A 348 19.26 -11.33 -9.48
C ALA A 348 17.84 -11.93 -9.62
N PRO A 349 17.53 -13.13 -9.08
CA PRO A 349 16.17 -13.67 -9.19
C PRO A 349 15.14 -12.80 -8.46
N MET A 350 15.51 -12.27 -7.28
CA MET A 350 14.65 -11.40 -6.49
C MET A 350 14.37 -10.07 -7.21
N ALA A 351 15.40 -9.46 -7.81
CA ALA A 351 15.28 -8.21 -8.54
C ALA A 351 14.43 -8.37 -9.82
N ARG A 352 14.60 -9.47 -10.57
CA ARG A 352 13.78 -9.77 -11.76
C ARG A 352 12.30 -9.96 -11.41
N GLU A 353 12.00 -10.73 -10.36
CA GLU A 353 10.62 -10.91 -9.88
C GLU A 353 10.03 -9.59 -9.40
N LEU A 354 10.81 -8.81 -8.64
CA LEU A 354 10.38 -7.51 -8.13
C LEU A 354 10.09 -6.54 -9.27
N LEU A 355 10.91 -6.49 -10.33
CA LEU A 355 10.71 -5.63 -11.48
C LEU A 355 9.39 -5.94 -12.19
N ALA A 356 9.11 -7.23 -12.46
CA ALA A 356 7.85 -7.65 -13.06
C ALA A 356 6.64 -7.24 -12.19
N ARG A 357 6.79 -7.34 -10.86
CA ARG A 357 5.76 -6.95 -9.90
C ARG A 357 5.53 -5.44 -9.88
N THR A 358 6.58 -4.63 -9.79
CA THR A 358 6.47 -3.15 -9.73
C THR A 358 5.97 -2.58 -11.05
N GLN A 359 6.38 -3.14 -12.19
CA GLN A 359 5.83 -2.78 -13.50
C GLN A 359 4.32 -3.01 -13.58
N ARG A 360 3.83 -4.17 -13.06
CA ARG A 360 2.40 -4.48 -13.01
C ARG A 360 1.62 -3.56 -12.07
N LEU A 361 2.17 -3.23 -10.90
CA LEU A 361 1.46 -2.49 -9.86
C LEU A 361 1.49 -0.98 -10.04
N TYR A 362 2.62 -0.42 -10.50
CA TYR A 362 2.88 1.02 -10.51
C TYR A 362 3.19 1.58 -11.90
N GLY A 363 3.50 0.72 -12.88
CA GLY A 363 3.91 1.13 -14.22
C GLY A 363 5.39 1.49 -14.32
N ALA A 364 5.85 1.76 -15.54
CA ALA A 364 7.27 1.97 -15.86
C ALA A 364 7.82 3.34 -15.39
N ASP A 365 6.97 4.36 -15.29
CA ASP A 365 7.38 5.71 -14.88
C ASP A 365 7.33 5.92 -13.34
N ASP A 366 6.96 4.89 -12.56
CA ASP A 366 6.97 4.98 -11.09
C ASP A 366 8.41 4.91 -10.53
N PRO A 367 8.77 5.73 -9.53
CA PRO A 367 10.12 5.73 -8.92
C PRO A 367 10.60 4.38 -8.40
N ILE A 368 9.70 3.54 -7.87
CA ILE A 368 10.07 2.21 -7.36
C ILE A 368 10.44 1.28 -8.52
N THR A 369 9.68 1.35 -9.62
CA THR A 369 9.97 0.55 -10.82
C THR A 369 11.30 0.96 -11.43
N MET A 370 11.54 2.26 -11.60
CA MET A 370 12.82 2.78 -12.13
C MET A 370 14.01 2.40 -11.23
N ASN A 371 13.86 2.44 -9.91
CA ASN A 371 14.94 2.03 -8.99
C ASN A 371 15.22 0.53 -9.10
N THR A 372 14.16 -0.30 -9.18
CA THR A 372 14.29 -1.75 -9.36
C THR A 372 14.96 -2.10 -10.69
N GLU A 373 14.62 -1.38 -11.77
CA GLU A 373 15.23 -1.55 -13.09
C GLU A 373 16.71 -1.13 -13.10
N GLY A 374 17.03 0.02 -12.49
CA GLY A 374 18.42 0.47 -12.33
C GLY A 374 19.25 -0.51 -11.50
N LEU A 375 18.71 -1.03 -10.40
CA LEU A 375 19.40 -2.04 -9.59
C LEU A 375 19.60 -3.36 -10.35
N LEU A 376 18.60 -3.80 -11.12
CA LEU A 376 18.75 -4.98 -11.98
C LEU A 376 19.83 -4.74 -13.05
N GLY A 377 19.89 -3.53 -13.62
CA GLY A 377 20.96 -3.12 -14.52
C GLY A 377 22.34 -3.28 -13.91
N LEU A 378 22.51 -2.92 -12.63
CA LEU A 378 23.77 -3.12 -11.88
C LEU A 378 24.06 -4.60 -11.61
N ILE A 379 23.05 -5.37 -11.22
CA ILE A 379 23.19 -6.81 -10.97
C ILE A 379 23.63 -7.56 -12.25
N VAL A 380 22.93 -7.33 -13.37
CA VAL A 380 23.27 -8.01 -14.63
C VAL A 380 24.58 -7.51 -15.23
N TYR A 381 24.94 -6.26 -14.94
CA TYR A 381 26.27 -5.72 -15.22
C TYR A 381 27.36 -6.48 -14.46
N ASP A 382 27.20 -6.70 -13.15
CA ASP A 382 28.16 -7.47 -12.34
C ASP A 382 28.23 -8.95 -12.76
N GLU A 383 27.13 -9.51 -13.29
CA GLU A 383 27.09 -10.86 -13.89
C GLU A 383 27.74 -10.92 -15.30
N GLY A 384 28.13 -9.78 -15.89
CA GLY A 384 28.75 -9.69 -17.21
C GLY A 384 27.79 -9.62 -18.41
N HIS A 385 26.50 -9.48 -18.18
CA HIS A 385 25.47 -9.33 -19.23
C HIS A 385 25.31 -7.85 -19.64
N PHE A 386 26.33 -7.30 -20.30
CA PHE A 386 26.41 -5.86 -20.58
C PHE A 386 25.36 -5.30 -21.51
N GLU A 387 24.97 -6.04 -22.55
CA GLU A 387 23.95 -5.59 -23.50
C GLU A 387 22.59 -5.49 -22.81
N GLU A 388 22.31 -6.39 -21.86
CA GLU A 388 21.13 -6.32 -21.01
C GLU A 388 21.21 -5.13 -20.04
N ALA A 389 22.36 -4.92 -19.39
CA ALA A 389 22.60 -3.78 -18.52
C ALA A 389 22.42 -2.44 -19.25
N GLU A 390 23.00 -2.30 -20.45
CA GLU A 390 22.90 -1.09 -21.27
C GLU A 390 21.45 -0.76 -21.60
N ARG A 391 20.65 -1.79 -21.89
CA ARG A 391 19.22 -1.64 -22.16
C ARG A 391 18.47 -1.12 -20.95
N TYR A 392 18.61 -1.74 -19.78
CA TYR A 392 17.94 -1.28 -18.55
C TYR A 392 18.36 0.13 -18.18
N TYR A 393 19.66 0.45 -18.26
CA TYR A 393 20.16 1.78 -17.93
C TYR A 393 19.62 2.85 -18.87
N LYS A 394 19.58 2.61 -20.18
CA LYS A 394 19.01 3.57 -21.15
C LYS A 394 17.51 3.75 -20.98
N GLN A 395 16.77 2.67 -20.75
CA GLN A 395 15.32 2.72 -20.50
C GLN A 395 15.01 3.52 -19.24
N THR A 396 15.71 3.20 -18.14
CA THR A 396 15.60 3.90 -16.86
C THR A 396 15.97 5.38 -17.00
N LEU A 397 17.06 5.71 -17.69
CA LEU A 397 17.49 7.10 -17.90
C LEU A 397 16.41 7.93 -18.63
N GLN A 398 15.77 7.35 -19.67
CA GLN A 398 14.70 8.04 -20.39
C GLN A 398 13.48 8.31 -19.49
N ALA A 399 13.11 7.36 -18.64
CA ALA A 399 12.01 7.54 -17.69
C ALA A 399 12.36 8.61 -16.63
N GLN A 400 13.56 8.55 -16.05
CA GLN A 400 14.02 9.52 -15.05
C GLN A 400 14.12 10.94 -15.62
N ARG A 401 14.57 11.10 -16.87
CA ARG A 401 14.56 12.41 -17.56
C ARG A 401 13.16 12.99 -17.69
N ARG A 402 12.14 12.16 -17.96
CA ARG A 402 10.74 12.62 -18.05
C ARG A 402 10.17 13.00 -16.68
N VAL A 403 10.46 12.22 -15.64
CA VAL A 403 9.82 12.36 -14.32
C VAL A 403 10.54 13.37 -13.42
N PHE A 404 11.87 13.31 -13.36
CA PHE A 404 12.68 14.12 -12.44
C PHE A 404 13.49 15.22 -13.14
N GLY A 405 13.65 15.14 -14.47
CA GLY A 405 14.47 16.05 -15.25
C GLY A 405 15.97 15.71 -15.25
N GLU A 406 16.73 16.44 -16.05
CA GLU A 406 18.15 16.18 -16.30
C GLU A 406 19.05 16.39 -15.07
N ASN A 407 18.73 17.39 -14.26
CA ASN A 407 19.57 17.83 -13.14
C ASN A 407 19.23 17.16 -11.81
N SER A 408 18.40 16.11 -11.82
CA SER A 408 18.11 15.31 -10.63
C SER A 408 19.31 14.42 -10.28
N ASP A 409 19.56 14.22 -8.98
CA ASP A 409 20.61 13.35 -8.45
C ASP A 409 20.46 11.89 -8.93
N ILE A 410 19.22 11.40 -8.98
CA ILE A 410 18.88 10.07 -9.47
C ILE A 410 19.21 9.94 -10.96
N THR A 411 18.89 10.96 -11.77
CA THR A 411 19.20 10.98 -13.22
C THR A 411 20.72 11.02 -13.45
N GLN A 412 21.43 11.85 -12.71
CA GLN A 412 22.89 11.99 -12.82
C GLN A 412 23.63 10.72 -12.36
N THR A 413 23.08 9.99 -11.40
CA THR A 413 23.60 8.69 -10.98
C THR A 413 23.42 7.64 -12.10
N GLN A 414 22.30 7.65 -12.84
CA GLN A 414 22.16 6.76 -14.00
C GLN A 414 23.07 7.14 -15.16
N ILE A 415 23.31 8.44 -15.38
CA ILE A 415 24.32 8.91 -16.35
C ILE A 415 25.71 8.38 -15.96
N HIS A 416 26.06 8.46 -14.68
CA HIS A 416 27.30 7.89 -14.15
C HIS A 416 27.41 6.39 -14.45
N ASN A 417 26.38 5.61 -14.15
CA ASN A 417 26.35 4.15 -14.35
C ASN A 417 26.50 3.75 -15.82
N ILE A 418 25.92 4.52 -16.75
CA ILE A 418 26.13 4.32 -18.20
C ILE A 418 27.58 4.60 -18.58
N GLY A 419 28.16 5.69 -18.07
CA GLY A 419 29.58 6.01 -18.27
C GLY A 419 30.49 4.89 -17.76
N LEU A 420 30.19 4.34 -16.60
CA LEU A 420 30.89 3.21 -16.00
C LEU A 420 30.82 1.98 -16.91
N LEU A 421 29.62 1.57 -17.32
CA LEU A 421 29.40 0.45 -18.24
C LEU A 421 30.23 0.57 -19.53
N LEU A 422 30.23 1.75 -20.15
CA LEU A 422 31.00 2.02 -21.37
C LEU A 422 32.51 1.93 -21.13
N MET A 423 32.97 2.44 -19.99
CA MET A 423 34.39 2.40 -19.60
C MET A 423 34.87 0.96 -19.40
N TYR A 424 34.06 0.10 -18.76
CA TYR A 424 34.36 -1.33 -18.60
C TYR A 424 34.34 -2.12 -19.91
N ARG A 425 33.62 -1.63 -20.92
CA ARG A 425 33.68 -2.15 -22.30
C ARG A 425 34.84 -1.57 -23.12
N HIS A 426 35.79 -0.88 -22.47
CA HIS A 426 36.91 -0.17 -23.08
C HIS A 426 36.51 0.92 -24.11
N ARG A 427 35.24 1.37 -24.08
CA ARG A 427 34.71 2.45 -24.94
C ARG A 427 34.95 3.81 -24.30
N TYR A 428 36.21 4.11 -23.97
CA TYR A 428 36.60 5.29 -23.18
C TYR A 428 36.16 6.62 -23.79
N ALA A 429 36.21 6.74 -25.12
CA ALA A 429 35.78 7.95 -25.83
C ALA A 429 34.27 8.22 -25.66
N GLU A 430 33.45 7.16 -25.65
CA GLU A 430 32.01 7.26 -25.45
C GLU A 430 31.63 7.42 -23.98
N ALA A 431 32.39 6.83 -23.05
CA ALA A 431 32.22 6.99 -21.61
C ALA A 431 32.51 8.42 -21.14
N ALA A 432 33.50 9.08 -21.75
CA ALA A 432 34.02 10.36 -21.31
C ALA A 432 32.99 11.48 -21.10
N PRO A 433 32.03 11.75 -22.02
CA PRO A 433 31.01 12.78 -21.78
C PRO A 433 30.15 12.47 -20.55
N TYR A 434 29.71 11.22 -20.37
CA TYR A 434 28.86 10.82 -19.24
C TYR A 434 29.61 10.93 -17.90
N LEU A 435 30.84 10.42 -17.84
CA LEU A 435 31.63 10.45 -16.60
C LEU A 435 32.03 11.87 -16.20
N ARG A 436 32.41 12.73 -17.16
CA ARG A 436 32.73 14.13 -16.87
C ARG A 436 31.53 14.91 -16.37
N GLU A 437 30.36 14.71 -17.00
CA GLU A 437 29.12 15.34 -16.57
C GLU A 437 28.77 14.91 -15.13
N ALA A 438 28.71 13.61 -14.88
CA ALA A 438 28.36 13.07 -13.57
C ALA A 438 29.32 13.53 -12.48
N ALA A 439 30.64 13.50 -12.73
CA ALA A 439 31.66 13.95 -11.78
C ALA A 439 31.57 15.45 -11.46
N GLN A 440 31.02 16.26 -12.37
CA GLN A 440 30.77 17.68 -12.11
C GLN A 440 29.45 17.91 -11.36
N ARG A 441 28.38 17.18 -11.72
CA ARG A 441 27.02 17.42 -11.23
C ARG A 441 26.73 16.77 -9.88
N LEU A 442 27.14 15.52 -9.67
CA LEU A 442 26.82 14.79 -8.45
C LEU A 442 27.36 15.49 -7.17
N PRO A 443 28.61 16.00 -7.13
CA PRO A 443 29.08 16.78 -5.99
C PRO A 443 28.26 18.02 -5.67
N GLN A 444 27.66 18.66 -6.69
CA GLN A 444 26.81 19.85 -6.52
C GLN A 444 25.41 19.50 -6.00
N LEU A 445 24.90 18.32 -6.36
CA LEU A 445 23.54 17.87 -6.02
C LEU A 445 23.49 17.16 -4.67
N LEU A 446 24.45 16.27 -4.41
CA LEU A 446 24.49 15.41 -3.22
C LEU A 446 25.43 15.96 -2.14
N GLY A 447 26.39 16.80 -2.53
CA GLY A 447 27.54 17.19 -1.72
C GLY A 447 28.81 16.40 -2.13
N PRO A 448 30.00 17.00 -1.98
CA PRO A 448 31.25 16.45 -2.49
C PRO A 448 31.75 15.21 -1.72
N GLU A 449 31.25 14.99 -0.50
CA GLU A 449 31.66 13.90 0.39
C GLU A 449 30.75 12.67 0.32
N GLN A 450 29.66 12.74 -0.46
CA GLN A 450 28.74 11.61 -0.58
C GLN A 450 29.40 10.46 -1.38
N PRO A 451 29.19 9.18 -1.00
CA PRO A 451 29.81 8.03 -1.68
C PRO A 451 29.66 8.04 -3.21
N ASN A 452 28.48 8.38 -3.73
CA ASN A 452 28.24 8.46 -5.18
C ASN A 452 29.03 9.59 -5.85
N SER A 453 29.17 10.75 -5.19
CA SER A 453 29.99 11.88 -5.68
C SER A 453 31.48 11.52 -5.72
N LEU A 454 31.95 10.83 -4.67
CA LEU A 454 33.33 10.35 -4.57
C LEU A 454 33.62 9.32 -5.67
N MET A 455 32.73 8.35 -5.87
CA MET A 455 32.88 7.34 -6.94
C MET A 455 32.84 7.95 -8.35
N ALA A 456 31.98 8.95 -8.58
CA ALA A 456 31.96 9.66 -9.86
C ALA A 456 33.30 10.36 -10.15
N SER A 457 33.88 10.99 -9.13
CA SER A 457 35.20 11.63 -9.23
C SER A 457 36.33 10.60 -9.40
N ALA A 458 36.24 9.46 -8.70
CA ALA A 458 37.19 8.35 -8.80
C ALA A 458 37.25 7.78 -10.23
N ASN A 459 36.07 7.52 -10.81
CA ASN A 459 35.95 6.97 -12.14
C ASN A 459 36.37 7.98 -13.23
N LEU A 460 36.24 9.28 -12.99
CA LEU A 460 36.88 10.30 -13.84
C LEU A 460 38.41 10.24 -13.75
N GLY A 461 38.96 10.07 -12.55
CA GLY A 461 40.40 9.86 -12.35
C GLY A 461 40.92 8.64 -13.10
N TYR A 462 40.21 7.51 -13.00
CA TYR A 462 40.55 6.30 -13.74
C TYR A 462 40.42 6.47 -15.27
N LEU A 463 39.40 7.19 -15.74
CA LEU A 463 39.30 7.55 -17.16
C LEU A 463 40.49 8.38 -17.65
N LEU A 464 40.96 9.34 -16.84
CA LEU A 464 42.14 10.16 -17.16
C LEU A 464 43.41 9.31 -17.23
N GLU A 465 43.56 8.34 -16.32
CA GLU A 465 44.66 7.36 -16.36
C GLU A 465 44.64 6.58 -17.67
N LYS A 466 43.47 6.05 -18.09
CA LYS A 466 43.33 5.33 -19.37
C LYS A 466 43.55 6.21 -20.61
N GLN A 467 43.44 7.52 -20.47
CA GLN A 467 43.79 8.49 -21.52
C GLN A 467 45.27 8.90 -21.49
N GLY A 468 46.07 8.35 -20.57
CA GLY A 468 47.50 8.67 -20.38
C GLY A 468 47.75 9.98 -19.64
N HIS A 469 46.73 10.59 -19.04
CA HIS A 469 46.84 11.83 -18.27
C HIS A 469 47.16 11.55 -16.79
N TYR A 470 48.24 10.79 -16.54
CA TYR A 470 48.57 10.23 -15.22
C TYR A 470 48.67 11.26 -14.08
N GLU A 471 49.31 12.40 -14.30
CA GLU A 471 49.42 13.45 -13.26
C GLU A 471 48.06 14.09 -12.91
N GLN A 472 47.20 14.29 -13.91
CA GLN A 472 45.84 14.81 -13.67
C GLN A 472 44.96 13.77 -13.00
N ALA A 473 45.09 12.50 -13.39
CA ALA A 473 44.43 11.37 -12.76
C ALA A 473 44.83 11.28 -11.28
N LEU A 474 46.13 11.32 -10.98
CA LEU A 474 46.64 11.24 -9.61
C LEU A 474 46.15 12.42 -8.77
N ALA A 475 46.24 13.65 -9.27
CA ALA A 475 45.74 14.81 -8.54
C ALA A 475 44.24 14.70 -8.21
N THR A 476 43.43 14.21 -9.16
CA THR A 476 41.99 14.00 -8.95
C THR A 476 41.73 12.89 -7.93
N LEU A 477 42.45 11.78 -8.04
CA LEU A 477 42.29 10.62 -7.15
C LEU A 477 42.78 10.92 -5.74
N ASP A 478 43.86 11.68 -5.58
CA ASP A 478 44.41 12.06 -4.27
C ASP A 478 43.50 13.01 -3.51
N ASP A 479 42.97 14.03 -4.19
CA ASP A 479 41.96 14.93 -3.60
C ASP A 479 40.71 14.14 -3.18
N THR A 480 40.21 13.27 -4.06
CA THR A 480 39.02 12.47 -3.79
C THR A 480 39.25 11.45 -2.68
N TYR A 481 40.42 10.81 -2.64
CA TYR A 481 40.82 9.89 -1.59
C TYR A 481 40.91 10.58 -0.23
N ALA A 482 41.55 11.76 -0.16
CA ALA A 482 41.65 12.52 1.08
C ALA A 482 40.27 12.88 1.64
N ARG A 483 39.36 13.32 0.77
CA ARG A 483 37.94 13.56 1.10
C ARG A 483 37.23 12.30 1.62
N ALA A 484 37.34 11.19 0.89
CA ALA A 484 36.76 9.91 1.30
C ALA A 484 37.29 9.40 2.65
N ARG A 485 38.60 9.51 2.93
CA ARG A 485 39.17 9.13 4.23
C ARG A 485 38.57 9.93 5.39
N MET A 486 38.40 11.24 5.20
CA MET A 486 37.83 12.11 6.23
C MET A 486 36.35 11.83 6.44
N ALA A 487 35.58 11.69 5.35
CA ALA A 487 34.14 11.55 5.39
C ALA A 487 33.65 10.13 5.75
N LEU A 488 34.35 9.10 5.30
CA LEU A 488 33.90 7.71 5.38
C LEU A 488 34.78 6.82 6.27
N GLY A 489 36.02 7.22 6.53
CA GLY A 489 37.01 6.38 7.22
C GLY A 489 37.89 5.57 6.25
N ASP A 490 38.98 5.00 6.75
CA ASP A 490 39.94 4.21 5.97
C ASP A 490 39.44 2.80 5.68
N THR A 491 38.48 2.31 6.48
CA THR A 491 37.94 0.96 6.34
C THR A 491 36.72 0.90 5.41
N HIS A 492 36.17 2.04 4.99
CA HIS A 492 35.03 2.08 4.09
C HIS A 492 35.42 1.63 2.67
N GLN A 493 34.59 0.79 2.02
CA GLN A 493 34.89 0.22 0.71
C GLN A 493 35.22 1.27 -0.36
N VAL A 494 34.50 2.39 -0.41
CA VAL A 494 34.79 3.51 -1.34
C VAL A 494 36.20 4.08 -1.13
N THR A 495 36.63 4.25 0.12
CA THR A 495 37.97 4.75 0.46
C THR A 495 39.05 3.76 0.00
N LEU A 496 38.81 2.45 0.18
CA LEU A 496 39.71 1.39 -0.25
C LEU A 496 39.84 1.30 -1.78
N VAL A 497 38.73 1.47 -2.51
CA VAL A 497 38.73 1.54 -3.98
C VAL A 497 39.53 2.76 -4.46
N LEU A 498 39.30 3.93 -3.86
CA LEU A 498 40.06 5.15 -4.17
C LEU A 498 41.55 5.01 -3.88
N ALA A 499 41.92 4.38 -2.76
CA ALA A 499 43.31 4.07 -2.43
C ALA A 499 43.95 3.21 -3.52
N THR A 500 43.22 2.19 -3.98
CA THR A 500 43.66 1.27 -5.05
C THR A 500 43.87 2.01 -6.36
N LEU A 501 42.90 2.81 -6.81
CA LEU A 501 42.99 3.57 -8.06
C LEU A 501 44.13 4.60 -8.04
N SER A 502 44.33 5.29 -6.90
CA SER A 502 45.47 6.20 -6.73
C SER A 502 46.80 5.44 -6.78
N ALA A 503 46.92 4.31 -6.07
CA ALA A 503 48.12 3.47 -6.09
C ALA A 503 48.44 2.92 -7.49
N MET A 504 47.43 2.50 -8.25
CA MET A 504 47.60 2.12 -9.67
C MET A 504 48.24 3.24 -10.49
N THR A 505 47.80 4.49 -10.26
CA THR A 505 48.33 5.65 -10.99
C THR A 505 49.75 6.00 -10.53
N LEU A 506 50.05 5.84 -9.24
CA LEU A 506 51.40 6.00 -8.69
C LEU A 506 52.36 4.95 -9.27
N GLU A 507 51.94 3.69 -9.38
CA GLU A 507 52.70 2.62 -10.03
C GLU A 507 52.97 2.93 -11.51
N ALA A 508 51.97 3.44 -12.25
CA ALA A 508 52.14 3.86 -13.63
C ALA A 508 53.16 5.02 -13.79
N LEU A 509 53.34 5.84 -12.76
CA LEU A 509 54.35 6.89 -12.67
C LEU A 509 55.70 6.40 -12.12
N GLY A 510 55.83 5.11 -11.75
CA GLY A 510 57.03 4.53 -11.13
C GLY A 510 57.27 4.95 -9.68
N ARG A 511 56.25 5.48 -8.99
CA ARG A 511 56.31 5.98 -7.61
C ARG A 511 55.96 4.89 -6.61
N HIS A 512 56.76 3.81 -6.61
CA HIS A 512 56.47 2.58 -5.85
C HIS A 512 56.35 2.78 -4.34
N ALA A 513 57.22 3.59 -3.75
CA ALA A 513 57.17 3.86 -2.31
C ALA A 513 55.88 4.57 -1.88
N ASP A 514 55.40 5.52 -2.70
CA ASP A 514 54.17 6.25 -2.44
C ASP A 514 52.94 5.33 -2.60
N ALA A 515 52.96 4.44 -3.60
CA ALA A 515 51.90 3.45 -3.82
C ALA A 515 51.82 2.45 -2.67
N GLU A 516 52.97 1.95 -2.18
CA GLU A 516 53.01 1.07 -1.03
C GLU A 516 52.50 1.78 0.23
N GLN A 517 52.97 3.00 0.50
CA GLN A 517 52.50 3.80 1.63
C GLN A 517 50.97 4.01 1.59
N ARG A 518 50.40 4.20 0.39
CA ARG A 518 48.95 4.39 0.19
C ARG A 518 48.14 3.16 0.61
N LEU A 519 48.63 1.96 0.34
CA LEU A 519 47.87 0.72 0.50
C LEU A 519 48.21 -0.05 1.79
N ALA A 520 49.46 0.00 2.25
CA ALA A 520 49.95 -0.86 3.34
C ALA A 520 49.15 -0.72 4.64
N ALA A 521 48.78 0.51 5.02
CA ALA A 521 48.01 0.77 6.24
C ALA A 521 46.58 0.20 6.21
N SER A 522 46.02 0.00 5.01
CA SER A 522 44.64 -0.44 4.81
C SER A 522 44.54 -1.90 4.33
N GLU A 523 45.65 -2.65 4.29
CA GLU A 523 45.65 -4.04 3.82
C GLU A 523 44.70 -4.93 4.62
N ALA A 524 44.74 -4.85 5.96
CA ALA A 524 43.85 -5.61 6.82
C ALA A 524 42.38 -5.23 6.61
N ALA A 525 42.11 -3.94 6.40
CA ALA A 525 40.77 -3.44 6.13
C ALA A 525 40.25 -3.93 4.77
N ALA A 526 41.07 -3.88 3.72
CA ALA A 526 40.72 -4.41 2.39
C ALA A 526 40.39 -5.91 2.44
N ARG A 527 41.16 -6.69 3.20
CA ARG A 527 40.93 -8.12 3.40
C ARG A 527 39.60 -8.41 4.10
N SER A 528 39.20 -7.56 5.04
CA SER A 528 37.93 -7.70 5.75
C SER A 528 36.73 -7.16 4.98
N ALA A 529 36.92 -6.08 4.21
CA ALA A 529 35.82 -5.36 3.56
C ALA A 529 35.43 -5.96 2.20
N PHE A 530 36.40 -6.55 1.50
CA PHE A 530 36.19 -7.17 0.19
C PHE A 530 36.09 -8.69 0.32
N THR A 531 34.84 -9.17 0.39
CA THR A 531 34.48 -10.59 0.52
C THR A 531 33.44 -10.99 -0.52
N GLY A 532 33.33 -12.29 -0.84
CA GLY A 532 32.29 -12.80 -1.75
C GLY A 532 32.64 -12.50 -3.20
N SER A 533 31.69 -12.07 -4.03
CA SER A 533 31.97 -11.62 -5.41
C SER A 533 32.78 -10.31 -5.46
N ASN A 534 32.92 -9.60 -4.34
CA ASN A 534 33.86 -8.47 -4.23
C ASN A 534 35.30 -8.93 -3.98
N ASP A 535 35.57 -10.25 -3.87
CA ASP A 535 36.93 -10.79 -3.79
C ASP A 535 37.80 -10.27 -4.94
N PHE A 536 37.22 -10.00 -6.11
CA PHE A 536 37.92 -9.32 -7.20
C PHE A 536 38.58 -8.01 -6.77
N LEU A 537 37.87 -7.14 -6.03
CA LEU A 537 38.42 -5.88 -5.52
C LEU A 537 39.56 -6.13 -4.52
N ARG A 538 39.47 -7.20 -3.71
CA ARG A 538 40.59 -7.65 -2.86
C ARG A 538 41.78 -8.06 -3.72
N GLY A 539 41.54 -8.85 -4.76
CA GLY A 539 42.56 -9.26 -5.73
C GLY A 539 43.27 -8.07 -6.36
N THR A 540 42.51 -7.08 -6.83
CA THR A 540 43.07 -5.84 -7.40
C THR A 540 43.86 -5.05 -6.37
N PHE A 541 43.34 -4.87 -5.16
CA PHE A 541 44.06 -4.19 -4.08
C PHE A 541 45.41 -4.88 -3.79
N LEU A 542 45.39 -6.20 -3.57
CA LEU A 542 46.58 -6.98 -3.24
C LEU A 542 47.57 -7.03 -4.41
N TRP A 543 47.07 -7.07 -5.65
CA TRP A 543 47.91 -7.00 -6.83
C TRP A 543 48.70 -5.68 -6.88
N GLN A 544 48.04 -4.55 -6.66
CA GLN A 544 48.69 -3.24 -6.69
C GLN A 544 49.67 -3.05 -5.53
N LEU A 545 49.31 -3.53 -4.32
CA LEU A 545 50.23 -3.53 -3.18
C LEU A 545 51.45 -4.42 -3.44
N GLY A 546 51.25 -5.59 -4.06
CA GLY A 546 52.34 -6.50 -4.43
C GLY A 546 53.27 -5.92 -5.51
N LEU A 547 52.75 -5.17 -6.48
CA LEU A 547 53.56 -4.42 -7.45
C LEU A 547 54.42 -3.36 -6.76
N ALA A 548 53.80 -2.55 -5.90
CA ALA A 548 54.51 -1.52 -5.14
C ALA A 548 55.62 -2.11 -4.27
N ARG A 549 55.33 -3.19 -3.51
CA ARG A 549 56.31 -3.94 -2.70
C ARG A 549 57.42 -4.57 -3.52
N THR A 550 57.14 -4.98 -4.76
CA THR A 550 58.19 -5.45 -5.68
C THR A 550 59.14 -4.32 -6.04
N GLY A 551 58.61 -3.12 -6.32
CA GLY A 551 59.39 -1.92 -6.64
C GLY A 551 60.23 -1.41 -5.47
N THR A 552 59.72 -1.49 -4.23
CA THR A 552 60.44 -1.14 -3.00
C THR A 552 61.37 -2.24 -2.48
N LYS A 553 61.36 -3.42 -3.13
CA LYS A 553 62.17 -4.61 -2.81
C LYS A 553 61.75 -5.35 -1.54
N GLU A 554 60.52 -5.20 -1.10
CA GLU A 554 59.90 -6.02 -0.06
C GLU A 554 59.40 -7.36 -0.63
N PHE A 555 60.30 -8.14 -1.24
CA PHE A 555 59.94 -9.25 -2.12
C PHE A 555 59.11 -10.36 -1.46
N ALA A 556 59.34 -10.68 -0.19
CA ALA A 556 58.58 -11.70 0.51
C ALA A 556 57.11 -11.27 0.72
N ALA A 557 56.90 -10.03 1.15
CA ALA A 557 55.54 -9.48 1.30
C ALA A 557 54.86 -9.32 -0.08
N ALA A 558 55.61 -8.93 -1.11
CA ALA A 558 55.12 -8.90 -2.48
C ALA A 558 54.68 -10.30 -2.97
N GLU A 559 55.45 -11.35 -2.66
CA GLU A 559 55.11 -12.73 -3.01
C GLU A 559 53.76 -13.13 -2.42
N ASP A 560 53.57 -12.89 -1.12
CA ASP A 560 52.33 -13.21 -0.42
C ASP A 560 51.12 -12.50 -1.06
N ASN A 561 51.25 -11.19 -1.33
CA ASN A 561 50.15 -10.44 -1.94
C ASN A 561 49.85 -10.86 -3.39
N LEU A 562 50.89 -11.03 -4.23
CA LEU A 562 50.71 -11.36 -5.64
C LEU A 562 50.18 -12.78 -5.85
N LEU A 563 50.61 -13.75 -5.02
CA LEU A 563 50.09 -15.12 -5.08
C LEU A 563 48.62 -15.17 -4.69
N GLU A 564 48.24 -14.44 -3.65
CA GLU A 564 46.84 -14.37 -3.24
C GLU A 564 45.98 -13.65 -4.29
N ALA A 565 46.43 -12.51 -4.80
CA ALA A 565 45.74 -11.81 -5.89
C ALA A 565 45.54 -12.71 -7.10
N HIS A 566 46.58 -13.44 -7.52
CA HIS A 566 46.49 -14.39 -8.62
C HIS A 566 45.51 -15.53 -8.33
N ALA A 567 45.50 -16.09 -7.12
CA ALA A 567 44.56 -17.14 -6.72
C ALA A 567 43.10 -16.65 -6.73
N ILE A 568 42.87 -15.41 -6.32
CA ILE A 568 41.58 -14.74 -6.41
C ILE A 568 41.17 -14.61 -7.87
N PHE A 569 42.04 -14.08 -8.73
CA PHE A 569 41.71 -13.93 -10.14
C PHE A 569 41.45 -15.27 -10.81
N LEU A 570 42.19 -16.34 -10.49
CA LEU A 570 41.91 -17.69 -11.00
C LEU A 570 40.50 -18.22 -10.67
N THR A 571 39.92 -17.80 -9.54
CA THR A 571 38.63 -18.31 -9.06
C THR A 571 37.47 -17.36 -9.37
N THR A 572 37.75 -16.06 -9.53
CA THR A 572 36.73 -15.04 -9.75
C THR A 572 36.44 -14.90 -11.24
N HIS A 573 35.28 -15.38 -11.68
CA HIS A 573 34.87 -15.30 -13.08
C HIS A 573 34.08 -14.00 -13.30
N ASN A 574 34.79 -12.89 -13.56
CA ASN A 574 34.21 -11.62 -14.01
C ASN A 574 34.74 -11.26 -15.41
N ILE A 575 34.31 -10.13 -15.96
CA ILE A 575 34.58 -9.82 -17.38
C ILE A 575 36.03 -9.39 -17.63
N THR A 576 36.73 -8.83 -16.65
CA THR A 576 38.16 -8.46 -16.77
C THR A 576 39.11 -9.61 -16.40
N HIS A 577 38.56 -10.78 -16.06
CA HIS A 577 39.26 -11.96 -15.57
C HIS A 577 40.51 -12.32 -16.39
N ALA A 578 40.44 -12.30 -17.72
CA ALA A 578 41.57 -12.67 -18.56
C ALA A 578 42.72 -11.66 -18.47
N ASP A 579 42.42 -10.37 -18.47
CA ASP A 579 43.43 -9.31 -18.42
C ASP A 579 44.04 -9.17 -17.02
N ASP A 580 43.23 -9.29 -15.96
CA ASP A 580 43.72 -9.23 -14.58
C ASP A 580 44.50 -10.50 -14.20
N LEU A 581 44.06 -11.68 -14.67
CA LEU A 581 44.81 -12.91 -14.51
C LEU A 581 46.15 -12.85 -15.25
N ARG A 582 46.16 -12.31 -16.48
CA ARG A 582 47.40 -12.09 -17.24
C ARG A 582 48.30 -11.09 -16.52
N GLY A 583 47.77 -9.96 -16.09
CA GLY A 583 48.48 -8.90 -15.39
C GLY A 583 49.09 -9.36 -14.06
N SER A 584 48.34 -10.11 -13.24
CA SER A 584 48.86 -10.70 -12.00
C SER A 584 49.93 -11.77 -12.25
N THR A 585 49.77 -12.58 -13.30
CA THR A 585 50.79 -13.55 -13.72
C THR A 585 52.08 -12.84 -14.15
N GLN A 586 51.96 -11.77 -14.94
CA GLN A 586 53.08 -10.94 -15.37
C GLN A 586 53.77 -10.26 -14.17
N ALA A 587 53.01 -9.80 -13.18
CA ALA A 587 53.55 -9.26 -11.94
C ALA A 587 54.38 -10.29 -11.16
N LEU A 588 53.94 -11.55 -11.10
CA LEU A 588 54.71 -12.63 -10.48
C LEU A 588 56.02 -12.92 -11.23
N VAL A 589 56.01 -12.89 -12.57
CA VAL A 589 57.24 -12.99 -13.38
C VAL A 589 58.19 -11.83 -13.05
N ALA A 590 57.67 -10.60 -13.00
CA ALA A 590 58.45 -9.40 -12.67
C ALA A 590 59.05 -9.49 -11.26
N LEU A 591 58.26 -9.92 -10.27
CA LEU A 591 58.70 -10.14 -8.89
C LEU A 591 59.90 -11.07 -8.83
N TYR A 592 59.79 -12.31 -9.32
CA TYR A 592 60.87 -13.27 -9.18
C TYR A 592 62.10 -12.91 -10.02
N THR A 593 61.92 -12.22 -11.14
CA THR A 593 63.04 -11.69 -11.93
C THR A 593 63.79 -10.61 -11.16
N ALA A 594 63.07 -9.66 -10.54
CA ALA A 594 63.65 -8.62 -9.70
C ALA A 594 64.33 -9.21 -8.45
N TRP A 595 63.71 -10.21 -7.83
CA TRP A 595 64.24 -10.89 -6.65
C TRP A 595 65.51 -11.66 -6.97
N GLU A 596 65.56 -12.44 -8.06
CA GLU A 596 66.78 -13.13 -8.49
C GLU A 596 67.92 -12.14 -8.78
N LYS A 597 67.60 -10.99 -9.40
CA LYS A 597 68.61 -9.95 -9.67
C LYS A 597 69.17 -9.35 -8.37
N SER A 598 68.35 -9.23 -7.33
CA SER A 598 68.76 -8.73 -6.02
C SER A 598 69.46 -9.80 -5.17
N GLU A 599 69.04 -11.06 -5.28
CA GLU A 599 69.51 -12.21 -4.51
C GLU A 599 69.75 -13.45 -5.40
N PRO A 600 70.85 -13.47 -6.16
CA PRO A 600 71.11 -14.56 -7.10
C PRO A 600 71.30 -15.92 -6.43
N GLY A 601 70.87 -16.99 -7.09
CA GLY A 601 71.15 -18.38 -6.69
C GLY A 601 70.22 -18.95 -5.61
N LYS A 602 69.16 -18.24 -5.22
CA LYS A 602 68.16 -18.70 -4.23
C LYS A 602 66.94 -19.40 -4.85
N GLY A 603 66.99 -19.69 -6.15
CA GLY A 603 65.93 -20.42 -6.85
C GLY A 603 64.79 -19.54 -7.38
N HIS A 604 64.88 -18.22 -7.27
CA HIS A 604 63.89 -17.29 -7.83
C HIS A 604 63.89 -17.34 -9.36
N ALA A 605 65.05 -17.56 -10.00
CA ALA A 605 65.13 -17.83 -11.44
C ALA A 605 64.20 -18.96 -11.92
N ALA A 606 64.16 -20.08 -11.17
CA ALA A 606 63.31 -21.22 -11.50
C ALA A 606 61.82 -20.86 -11.32
N LYS A 607 61.48 -20.12 -10.26
CA LYS A 607 60.12 -19.60 -10.06
C LYS A 607 59.70 -18.66 -11.19
N ALA A 608 60.56 -17.72 -11.60
CA ALA A 608 60.31 -16.80 -12.71
C ALA A 608 60.02 -17.56 -14.01
N THR A 609 60.84 -18.58 -14.34
CA THR A 609 60.62 -19.43 -15.52
C THR A 609 59.30 -20.19 -15.44
N GLY A 610 58.94 -20.71 -14.26
CA GLY A 610 57.67 -21.40 -14.04
C GLY A 610 56.45 -20.49 -14.26
N TRP A 611 56.50 -19.24 -13.77
CA TRP A 611 55.45 -18.25 -14.01
C TRP A 611 55.41 -17.76 -15.45
N GLN A 612 56.56 -17.66 -16.11
CA GLN A 612 56.62 -17.27 -17.52
C GLN A 612 56.02 -18.33 -18.45
N ALA A 613 56.20 -19.61 -18.12
CA ALA A 613 55.52 -20.70 -18.82
C ALA A 613 53.99 -20.63 -18.64
N LYS A 614 53.50 -20.27 -17.45
CA LYS A 614 52.06 -20.05 -17.21
C LYS A 614 51.53 -18.85 -17.99
N LEU A 615 52.28 -17.75 -18.03
CA LEU A 615 51.91 -16.57 -18.81
C LEU A 615 51.77 -16.90 -20.30
N ALA A 616 52.74 -17.61 -20.88
CA ALA A 616 52.69 -18.06 -22.27
C ALA A 616 51.50 -19.01 -22.54
N ALA A 617 51.15 -19.86 -21.56
CA ALA A 617 49.98 -20.73 -21.67
C ALA A 617 48.67 -19.90 -21.72
N LEU A 618 48.55 -18.85 -20.91
CA LEU A 618 47.40 -17.95 -20.93
C LEU A 618 47.30 -17.17 -22.25
N GLU A 619 48.41 -16.63 -22.75
CA GLU A 619 48.44 -15.89 -24.01
C GLU A 619 48.06 -16.78 -25.21
N SER A 620 48.53 -18.03 -25.22
CA SER A 620 48.19 -18.99 -26.27
C SER A 620 46.75 -19.48 -26.23
N SER A 621 46.11 -19.53 -25.04
CA SER A 621 44.68 -19.86 -24.96
C SER A 621 43.80 -18.70 -25.43
N THR A 622 44.17 -17.45 -25.15
CA THR A 622 43.40 -16.28 -25.59
C THR A 622 43.46 -16.06 -27.11
N ALA A 623 44.58 -16.41 -27.76
CA ALA A 623 44.71 -16.33 -29.22
C ALA A 623 43.78 -17.31 -29.99
N ASN A 624 43.26 -18.35 -29.33
CA ASN A 624 42.31 -19.29 -29.93
C ASN A 624 40.83 -18.89 -29.71
N ASP A 625 40.53 -17.92 -28.84
CA ASP A 625 39.17 -17.47 -28.52
C ASP A 625 38.78 -16.16 -29.26
N GLU A 626 39.75 -15.50 -29.94
CA GLU A 626 39.51 -14.35 -30.84
C GLU A 626 39.00 -14.74 -32.24
N SER A 627 38.15 -15.78 -32.34
CA SER A 627 37.26 -15.94 -33.51
C SER A 627 36.02 -15.08 -33.27
N PRO A 628 35.62 -14.21 -34.21
CA PRO A 628 34.78 -13.06 -33.91
C PRO A 628 33.43 -13.49 -33.31
N ARG A 629 33.18 -13.10 -32.04
CA ARG A 629 31.88 -13.15 -31.38
C ARG A 629 31.38 -11.76 -31.07
#